data_AF-A0A496V8Z3-F1
#
_entry.id   AF-A0A496V8Z3-F1
#
_cell.length_a   1.000
_cell.length_b   1.000
_cell.length_c   1.000
_cell.angle_alpha   90.00
_cell.angle_beta   90.00
_cell.angle_gamma   90.00
#
_symmetry.space_group_name_H-M   'P 1'
#
loop_
_entity.id
_entity.type
_entity.pdbx_description
1 polymer ?
#
loop_
_entity_poly.entity_id
_entity_poly.type
_entity_poly.pdbx_seq_one_letter_code
_entity_poly.pdbx_strand_id
1 'polypeptide(L)'
;MQYGPTWLHKIFPFWIASLLDRSKIMLIPLIAIMLPFFKGILPLYQWGIRSKIFRWYDILRKVDQEIDDLSDLAAIDAEIQRIKTLQQEIIEQVSVPLSYMGEFYSLRMHIRLVLSRLKDQRLEIAAHDA
;
A
#
# COMPACT_ATOMS: atom_id res chain seq x y z
N MET A 1 -9.29 -23.51 49.11
CA MET A 1 -9.10 -24.00 47.72
C MET A 1 -9.35 -22.81 46.80
N GLN A 2 -8.32 -22.38 46.09
CA GLN A 2 -8.31 -21.16 45.28
C GLN A 2 -9.14 -21.37 44.00
N TYR A 3 -10.27 -20.67 43.87
CA TYR A 3 -10.89 -20.43 42.57
C TYR A 3 -10.35 -19.10 42.06
N GLY A 4 -9.27 -19.14 41.26
CA GLY A 4 -8.83 -18.00 40.46
C GLY A 4 -9.53 -18.07 39.10
N PRO A 5 -10.58 -17.28 38.83
CA PRO A 5 -11.31 -17.40 37.57
C PRO A 5 -10.57 -16.62 36.50
N THR A 6 -9.88 -17.39 35.68
CA THR A 6 -9.87 -17.32 34.22
C THR A 6 -9.53 -15.96 33.62
N TRP A 7 -8.32 -15.91 33.05
CA TRP A 7 -7.77 -14.89 32.13
C TRP A 7 -8.77 -14.38 31.05
N LEU A 8 -9.87 -15.09 30.81
CA LEU A 8 -11.01 -14.72 29.95
C LEU A 8 -11.75 -13.43 30.38
N HIS A 9 -11.74 -13.08 31.68
CA HIS A 9 -12.37 -11.84 32.18
C HIS A 9 -11.66 -10.56 31.72
N LYS A 10 -10.46 -10.65 31.12
CA LYS A 10 -9.72 -9.49 30.61
C LYS A 10 -10.08 -9.06 29.20
N ILE A 11 -10.66 -9.96 28.40
CA ILE A 11 -11.05 -9.63 27.01
C ILE A 11 -12.45 -9.03 26.98
N PHE A 12 -13.32 -9.41 27.93
CA PHE A 12 -14.70 -8.96 27.97
C PHE A 12 -15.09 -8.36 29.34
N PRO A 13 -15.45 -7.05 29.41
CA PRO A 13 -15.94 -6.44 30.63
C PRO A 13 -17.23 -7.08 31.15
N PHE A 14 -17.45 -7.03 32.46
CA PHE A 14 -18.54 -7.69 33.19
C PHE A 14 -19.95 -7.43 32.62
N TRP A 15 -20.16 -6.27 31.99
CA TRP A 15 -21.41 -5.91 31.31
C TRP A 15 -21.75 -6.79 30.10
N ILE A 16 -20.75 -7.35 29.41
CA ILE A 16 -20.97 -8.26 28.26
C ILE A 16 -21.38 -9.65 28.74
N ALA A 17 -20.84 -10.11 29.88
CA ALA A 17 -21.22 -11.38 30.51
C ALA A 17 -22.69 -11.38 30.99
N SER A 18 -23.14 -10.27 31.59
CA SER A 18 -24.51 -10.14 32.09
C SER A 18 -25.55 -9.93 30.97
N LEU A 19 -25.16 -9.36 29.82
CA LEU A 19 -26.03 -9.25 28.65
C LEU A 19 -26.25 -10.63 27.99
N LEU A 20 -25.18 -11.42 27.83
CA LEU A 20 -25.21 -12.75 27.24
C LEU A 20 -26.17 -13.70 27.99
N ASP A 21 -26.25 -13.62 29.32
CA ASP A 21 -27.00 -14.60 30.11
C ASP A 21 -28.53 -14.58 29.87
N ARG A 22 -29.09 -13.42 29.48
CA ARG A 22 -30.50 -13.28 29.05
C ARG A 22 -30.71 -13.26 27.53
N SER A 23 -29.67 -12.95 26.74
CA SER A 23 -29.78 -12.76 25.27
C SER A 23 -29.10 -13.85 24.43
N LYS A 24 -28.55 -14.90 25.04
CA LYS A 24 -27.92 -16.08 24.39
C LYS A 24 -28.71 -16.64 23.21
N ILE A 25 -30.04 -16.70 23.30
CA ILE A 25 -30.90 -17.24 22.24
C ILE A 25 -30.96 -16.31 21.00
N MET A 26 -30.82 -15.00 21.18
CA MET A 26 -30.90 -13.98 20.12
C MET A 26 -29.51 -13.57 19.56
N LEU A 27 -28.44 -13.81 20.30
CA LEU A 27 -27.07 -13.50 19.86
C LEU A 27 -26.55 -14.47 18.80
N ILE A 28 -26.95 -15.74 18.84
CA ILE A 28 -26.58 -16.74 17.84
C ILE A 28 -27.01 -16.31 16.42
N PRO A 29 -28.29 -15.96 16.16
CA PRO A 29 -28.71 -15.49 14.85
C PRO A 29 -28.08 -14.14 14.47
N LEU A 30 -27.83 -13.26 15.44
CA LEU A 30 -27.15 -11.99 15.18
C LEU A 30 -25.70 -12.22 14.70
N ILE A 31 -24.95 -13.10 15.36
CA ILE A 31 -23.57 -13.46 14.96
C ILE A 31 -23.58 -14.15 13.59
N ALA A 32 -24.55 -15.04 13.33
CA ALA A 32 -24.70 -15.69 12.03
C ALA A 32 -24.92 -14.69 10.88
N ILE A 33 -25.63 -13.58 11.13
CA ILE A 33 -25.82 -12.47 10.18
C ILE A 33 -24.59 -11.56 10.10
N MET A 34 -23.85 -11.38 11.19
CA MET A 34 -22.64 -10.56 11.21
C MET A 34 -21.46 -11.23 10.47
N LEU A 35 -21.35 -12.57 10.51
CA LEU A 35 -20.31 -13.33 9.80
C LEU A 35 -20.18 -12.99 8.30
N PRO A 36 -21.25 -12.95 7.47
CA PRO A 36 -21.15 -12.51 6.09
C PRO A 36 -20.86 -11.01 5.92
N PHE A 37 -21.29 -10.15 6.86
CA PHE A 37 -20.93 -8.73 6.83
C PHE A 37 -19.42 -8.51 6.99
N PHE A 38 -18.75 -9.27 7.85
CA PHE A 38 -17.30 -9.23 7.98
C PHE A 38 -16.56 -9.73 6.73
N LYS A 39 -17.16 -10.65 5.95
CA LYS A 39 -16.60 -11.05 4.64
C LYS A 39 -16.55 -9.89 3.64
N GLY A 40 -17.42 -8.88 3.77
CA GLY A 40 -17.41 -7.67 2.95
C GLY A 40 -16.34 -6.64 3.31
N ILE A 41 -15.75 -6.71 4.51
CA ILE A 41 -14.68 -5.79 4.94
C ILE A 41 -13.30 -6.24 4.41
N LEU A 42 -13.09 -7.54 4.23
CA LEU A 42 -11.87 -8.10 3.64
C LEU A 42 -11.51 -7.54 2.24
N PRO A 43 -12.45 -7.34 1.28
CA PRO A 43 -12.11 -6.71 0.00
C PRO A 43 -11.77 -5.21 0.09
N LEU A 44 -12.17 -4.49 1.14
CA LEU A 44 -11.76 -3.08 1.35
C LEU A 44 -10.24 -2.95 1.55
N TYR A 45 -9.58 -3.98 2.09
CA TYR A 45 -8.12 -4.02 2.21
C TYR A 45 -7.43 -3.93 0.85
N GLN A 46 -8.03 -4.52 -0.20
CA GLN A 46 -7.46 -4.50 -1.55
C GLN A 46 -7.59 -3.13 -2.24
N TRP A 47 -8.63 -2.36 -1.92
CA TRP A 47 -8.86 -1.05 -2.55
C TRP A 47 -7.76 -0.03 -2.20
N GLY A 48 -7.27 -0.05 -0.96
CA GLY A 48 -6.15 0.79 -0.54
C GLY A 48 -4.86 0.49 -1.31
N ILE A 49 -4.56 -0.80 -1.55
CA ILE A 49 -3.36 -1.24 -2.25
C ILE A 49 -3.44 -0.88 -3.73
N ARG A 50 -4.59 -1.15 -4.35
CA ARG A 50 -4.85 -0.76 -5.74
C ARG A 50 -4.66 0.74 -5.91
N SER A 51 -5.28 1.55 -5.05
CA SER A 51 -5.17 3.02 -5.13
C SER A 51 -3.73 3.52 -4.99
N LYS A 52 -2.91 2.90 -4.13
CA LYS A 52 -1.49 3.23 -4.01
C LYS A 52 -0.69 2.90 -5.27
N ILE A 53 -0.85 1.68 -5.81
CA ILE A 53 -0.16 1.24 -7.03
C ILE A 53 -0.49 2.17 -8.20
N PHE A 54 -1.78 2.48 -8.41
CA PHE A 54 -2.20 3.38 -9.49
C PHE A 54 -1.68 4.81 -9.30
N ARG A 55 -1.60 5.32 -8.07
CA ARG A 55 -1.01 6.63 -7.81
C ARG A 55 0.47 6.68 -8.17
N TRP A 56 1.26 5.67 -7.83
CA TRP A 56 2.67 5.62 -8.22
C TRP A 56 2.84 5.53 -9.73
N TYR A 57 1.97 4.77 -10.41
CA TYR A 57 1.94 4.73 -11.87
C TYR A 57 1.64 6.10 -12.49
N ASP A 58 0.69 6.87 -11.94
CA ASP A 58 0.38 8.21 -12.43
C ASP A 58 1.57 9.18 -12.28
N ILE A 59 2.25 9.12 -11.12
CA ILE A 59 3.47 9.92 -10.90
C ILE A 59 4.55 9.53 -11.92
N LEU A 60 4.81 8.24 -12.06
CA LEU A 60 5.86 7.75 -12.94
C LEU A 60 5.59 8.08 -14.42
N ARG A 61 4.32 8.00 -14.84
CA ARG A 61 3.91 8.33 -16.21
C ARG A 61 4.12 9.81 -16.53
N LYS A 62 3.85 10.72 -15.60
CA LYS A 62 4.10 12.15 -15.79
C LYS A 62 5.57 12.42 -16.01
N VAL A 63 6.42 11.83 -15.17
CA VAL A 63 7.86 11.97 -15.29
C VAL A 63 8.37 11.43 -16.62
N ASP A 64 7.92 10.24 -17.03
CA ASP A 64 8.30 9.62 -18.31
C ASP A 64 7.91 10.46 -19.54
N GLN A 65 6.84 11.25 -19.45
CA GLN A 65 6.40 12.17 -20.50
C GLN A 65 7.20 13.47 -20.54
N GLU A 66 7.73 13.90 -19.39
CA GLU A 66 8.44 15.18 -19.23
C GLU A 66 9.97 15.03 -19.39
N ILE A 67 10.51 13.80 -19.47
CA ILE A 67 11.97 13.55 -19.56
C ILE A 67 12.61 14.36 -20.69
N ASP A 68 12.02 14.27 -21.88
CA ASP A 68 12.61 14.82 -23.10
C ASP A 68 12.52 16.36 -23.13
N ASP A 69 11.66 16.96 -22.29
CA ASP A 69 11.50 18.41 -22.12
C ASP A 69 12.53 18.99 -21.13
N LEU A 70 13.24 18.15 -20.38
CA LEU A 70 14.28 18.59 -19.45
C LEU A 70 15.56 18.94 -20.22
N SER A 71 15.98 20.20 -20.08
CA SER A 71 17.18 20.75 -20.71
C SER A 71 18.21 21.29 -19.71
N ASP A 72 17.93 21.20 -18.40
CA ASP A 72 18.80 21.70 -17.34
C ASP A 72 19.30 20.56 -16.45
N LEU A 73 20.61 20.57 -16.15
CA LEU A 73 21.26 19.56 -15.31
C LEU A 73 20.68 19.51 -13.90
N ALA A 74 20.37 20.66 -13.30
CA ALA A 74 19.81 20.68 -11.95
C ALA A 74 18.39 20.10 -11.92
N ALA A 75 17.56 20.44 -12.92
CA ALA A 75 16.21 19.90 -13.06
C ALA A 75 16.21 18.37 -13.22
N ILE A 76 17.07 17.82 -14.09
CA ILE A 76 17.11 16.37 -14.31
C ILE A 76 17.69 15.61 -13.13
N ASP A 77 18.69 16.15 -12.43
CA ASP A 77 19.22 15.55 -11.21
C ASP A 77 18.15 15.52 -10.09
N ALA A 78 17.34 16.57 -9.98
CA ALA A 78 16.21 16.60 -9.03
C ALA A 78 15.18 15.50 -9.34
N GLU A 79 14.85 15.30 -10.62
CA GLU A 79 13.86 14.29 -11.02
C GLU A 79 14.40 12.86 -10.83
N ILE A 80 15.70 12.63 -11.09
CA ILE A 80 16.37 11.37 -10.75
C ILE A 80 16.26 11.06 -9.26
N GLN A 81 16.51 12.05 -8.40
CA GLN A 81 16.38 11.85 -6.95
C GLN A 81 14.94 11.59 -6.54
N ARG A 82 13.97 12.28 -7.12
CA ARG A 82 12.54 12.06 -6.87
C ARG A 82 12.11 10.64 -7.21
N ILE A 83 12.51 10.12 -8.37
CA ILE A 83 12.19 8.73 -8.76
C ILE A 83 12.93 7.72 -7.87
N LYS A 84 14.17 7.99 -7.44
CA LYS A 84 14.87 7.13 -6.48
C LYS A 84 14.14 7.07 -5.13
N THR A 85 13.66 8.19 -4.62
CA THR A 85 12.86 8.23 -3.38
C THR A 85 11.57 7.42 -3.55
N LEU A 86 10.84 7.61 -4.65
CA LEU A 86 9.65 6.82 -4.97
C LEU A 86 9.95 5.31 -5.07
N GLN A 87 11.11 4.95 -5.64
CA GLN A 87 11.56 3.56 -5.67
C GLN A 87 11.76 2.97 -4.27
N GLN A 88 12.37 3.73 -3.34
CA GLN A 88 12.56 3.29 -1.96
C GLN A 88 11.23 3.12 -1.23
N GLU A 89 10.31 4.10 -1.33
CA GLU A 89 8.96 4.01 -0.74
C GLU A 89 8.22 2.75 -1.20
N ILE A 90 8.34 2.39 -2.49
CA ILE A 90 7.72 1.19 -3.05
C ILE A 90 8.35 -0.09 -2.51
N ILE A 91 9.69 -0.12 -2.34
CA ILE A 91 10.41 -1.28 -1.79
C ILE A 91 10.08 -1.51 -0.32
N GLU A 92 9.91 -0.44 0.46
CA GLU A 92 9.50 -0.50 1.86
C GLU A 92 8.07 -1.04 2.04
N GLN A 93 7.28 -1.13 0.97
CA GLN A 93 5.92 -1.63 1.04
C GLN A 93 5.87 -3.17 1.14
N VAL A 94 5.99 -3.70 2.37
CA VAL A 94 6.08 -5.14 2.70
C VAL A 94 4.79 -5.96 2.41
N SER A 95 3.64 -5.33 2.13
CA SER A 95 2.31 -5.98 2.18
C SER A 95 1.54 -6.05 0.85
N VAL A 96 2.22 -6.23 -0.29
CA VAL A 96 1.52 -6.46 -1.57
C VAL A 96 1.02 -7.91 -1.67
N PRO A 97 -0.30 -8.17 -1.80
CA PRO A 97 -0.84 -9.52 -1.93
C PRO A 97 -0.37 -10.19 -3.21
N LEU A 98 -0.25 -11.53 -3.20
CA LEU A 98 0.26 -12.31 -4.33
C LEU A 98 -0.48 -12.02 -5.65
N SER A 99 -1.79 -11.75 -5.61
CA SER A 99 -2.61 -11.42 -6.77
C SER A 99 -2.19 -10.12 -7.48
N TYR A 100 -1.48 -9.21 -6.80
CA TYR A 100 -1.03 -7.92 -7.33
C TYR A 100 0.49 -7.87 -7.59
N MET A 101 1.18 -9.00 -7.40
CA MET A 101 2.63 -9.05 -7.57
C MET A 101 3.04 -8.79 -9.01
N GLY A 102 2.21 -9.18 -10.00
CA GLY A 102 2.44 -8.88 -11.41
C GLY A 102 2.56 -7.39 -11.66
N GLU A 103 1.54 -6.62 -11.27
CA GLU A 103 1.51 -5.16 -11.42
C GLU A 103 2.62 -4.48 -10.62
N PHE A 104 2.92 -4.99 -9.43
CA PHE A 104 3.99 -4.46 -8.60
C PHE A 104 5.38 -4.67 -9.23
N TYR A 105 5.66 -5.85 -9.79
CA TYR A 105 6.91 -6.08 -10.51
C TYR A 105 6.99 -5.27 -11.80
N SER A 106 5.89 -5.15 -12.55
CA SER A 106 5.81 -4.27 -13.71
C SER A 106 6.13 -2.82 -13.34
N LEU A 107 5.59 -2.30 -12.23
CA LEU A 107 5.89 -0.95 -11.74
C LEU A 107 7.38 -0.79 -11.43
N ARG A 108 7.96 -1.73 -10.68
CA ARG A 108 9.40 -1.72 -10.36
C ARG A 108 10.27 -1.74 -11.61
N MET A 109 9.86 -2.50 -12.63
CA MET A 109 10.57 -2.57 -13.89
C MET A 109 10.46 -1.24 -14.65
N HIS A 110 9.27 -0.66 -14.74
CA HIS A 110 9.04 0.65 -15.34
C HIS A 110 9.89 1.75 -14.67
N ILE A 111 9.99 1.76 -13.34
CA ILE A 111 10.85 2.70 -12.62
C ILE A 111 12.31 2.59 -13.07
N ARG A 112 12.82 1.37 -13.28
CA ARG A 112 14.20 1.17 -13.75
C ARG A 112 14.40 1.72 -15.17
N LEU A 113 13.40 1.59 -16.05
CA LEU A 113 13.45 2.16 -17.40
C LEU A 113 13.49 3.68 -17.36
N VAL A 114 12.58 4.29 -16.61
CA VAL A 114 12.51 5.75 -16.45
C VAL A 114 13.82 6.28 -15.86
N LEU A 115 14.38 5.62 -14.84
CA LEU A 115 15.69 5.99 -14.29
C LEU A 115 16.84 5.84 -15.29
N SER A 116 16.76 4.87 -16.21
CA SER A 116 17.76 4.76 -17.28
C SER A 116 17.62 5.95 -18.23
N ARG A 117 16.40 6.20 -18.74
CA ARG A 117 16.12 7.33 -19.65
C ARG A 117 16.55 8.67 -19.07
N LEU A 118 16.24 8.93 -17.80
CA LEU A 118 16.67 10.17 -17.12
C LEU A 118 18.20 10.29 -17.04
N LYS A 119 18.92 9.18 -16.81
CA LYS A 119 20.39 9.20 -16.79
C LYS A 119 20.97 9.43 -18.17
N ASP A 120 20.38 8.82 -19.20
CA ASP A 120 20.80 8.97 -20.59
C ASP A 120 20.61 10.42 -21.03
N GLN A 121 19.42 10.99 -20.81
CA GLN A 121 19.14 12.41 -21.06
C GLN A 121 20.08 13.34 -20.28
N ARG A 122 20.41 13.01 -19.02
CA ARG A 122 21.36 13.81 -18.24
C ARG A 122 22.77 13.82 -18.87
N LEU A 123 23.19 12.70 -19.44
CA LEU A 123 24.48 12.62 -20.16
C LEU A 123 24.45 13.48 -21.42
N GLU A 124 23.32 13.51 -22.14
CA GLU A 124 23.13 14.36 -23.32
C GLU A 124 23.19 15.85 -22.97
N ILE A 125 22.49 16.28 -21.92
CA ILE A 125 22.54 17.68 -21.44
C ILE A 125 23.97 18.03 -21.00
N ALA A 126 24.62 17.17 -20.22
CA ALA A 126 25.99 17.40 -19.76
C ALA A 126 27.01 17.51 -20.92
N ALA A 127 26.76 16.83 -22.04
CA ALA A 127 27.59 16.91 -23.23
C ALA A 127 27.35 18.19 -24.05
N HIS A 128 26.17 18.81 -23.92
CA HIS A 128 25.85 20.09 -24.57
C HIS A 128 26.36 21.31 -23.78
N ASP A 129 26.48 21.17 -22.45
CA ASP A 129 26.97 22.23 -21.55
C ASP A 129 28.50 22.30 -21.41
N ALA A 130 29.24 21.36 -22.02
CA ALA A 130 30.71 21.25 -21.97
C ALA A 130 31.41 21.85 -23.20
#